data_AF-A0A7X8MVP8-F1
#
_entry.id   AF-A0A7X8MVP8-F1
#
_cell.length_a   1.000
_cell.length_b   1.000
_cell.length_c   1.000
_cell.angle_alpha   90.00
_cell.angle_beta   90.00
_cell.angle_gamma   90.00
#
_symmetry.space_group_name_H-M   'P 1'
#
loop_
_entity.id
_entity.type
_entity.pdbx_description
1 polymer ?
#
loop_
_entity_poly.entity_id
_entity_poly.type
_entity_poly.pdbx_seq_one_letter_code
_entity_poly.pdbx_strand_id
1 'polypeptide(L)'
;MTLRPGTRADVRAAAAVFGRSFHTTPQWEWLIPDERARAGVLPAFFRSSFGHVRRHGRLMVAVDDADTVVGAIAWSAPGQWKTPAWRGVLAAPA
;
A
#
# COMPACT_ATOMS: atom_id res chain seq x y z
N MET A 1 -2.35 19.46 7.71
CA MET A 1 -1.79 18.33 6.90
C MET A 1 -0.40 18.65 6.38
N THR A 2 0.56 17.76 6.62
CA THR A 2 1.96 17.89 6.18
C THR A 2 2.45 16.61 5.48
N LEU A 3 3.48 16.73 4.62
CA LEU A 3 4.11 15.60 3.94
C LEU A 3 5.50 15.33 4.53
N ARG A 4 5.79 14.08 4.90
CA ARG A 4 7.09 13.66 5.44
C ARG A 4 7.54 12.30 4.89
N PRO A 5 8.85 11.99 4.92
CA PRO A 5 9.33 10.64 4.65
C PRO A 5 8.61 9.60 5.52
N GLY A 6 8.14 8.53 4.89
CA GLY A 6 7.48 7.43 5.56
C GLY A 6 8.47 6.52 6.27
N THR A 7 8.20 6.25 7.55
CA THR A 7 9.00 5.35 8.39
C THR A 7 8.46 3.92 8.34
N ARG A 8 9.14 3.00 9.03
CA ARG A 8 8.63 1.61 9.18
C ARG A 8 7.31 1.57 9.95
N ALA A 9 7.09 2.48 10.88
CA ALA A 9 5.86 2.54 11.69
C ALA A 9 4.64 2.96 10.84
N ASP A 10 4.85 3.83 9.85
CA ASP A 10 3.77 4.36 9.02
C ASP A 10 3.24 3.35 7.99
N VAL A 11 4.00 2.31 7.65
CA VAL A 11 3.68 1.37 6.55
C VAL A 11 2.29 0.75 6.72
N ARG A 12 1.91 0.35 7.94
CA ARG A 12 0.61 -0.28 8.19
C ARG A 12 -0.53 0.71 7.98
N ALA A 13 -0.37 1.95 8.48
CA ALA A 13 -1.38 2.98 8.35
C ALA A 13 -1.55 3.43 6.88
N ALA A 14 -0.44 3.66 6.18
CA ALA A 14 -0.43 3.98 4.76
C ALA A 14 -1.10 2.89 3.92
N ALA A 15 -0.79 1.61 4.18
CA ALA A 15 -1.40 0.48 3.49
C ALA A 15 -2.90 0.38 3.74
N ALA A 16 -3.37 0.70 4.95
CA ALA A 16 -4.80 0.72 5.26
C ALA A 16 -5.53 1.85 4.53
N VAL A 17 -4.93 3.03 4.44
CA VAL A 17 -5.46 4.16 3.64
C VAL A 17 -5.62 3.73 2.19
N PHE A 18 -4.55 3.22 1.57
CA PHE A 18 -4.60 2.76 0.18
C PHE A 18 -5.58 1.60 -0.01
N GLY A 19 -5.62 0.65 0.92
CA GLY A 19 -6.56 -0.45 0.85
C GLY A 19 -8.01 0.01 0.74
N ARG A 20 -8.40 1.06 1.49
CA ARG A 20 -9.73 1.68 1.37
C ARG A 20 -9.89 2.49 0.09
N SER A 21 -8.91 3.34 -0.24
CA SER A 21 -8.99 4.22 -1.42
C SER A 21 -9.09 3.46 -2.74
N PHE A 22 -8.43 2.30 -2.83
CA PHE A 22 -8.39 1.49 -4.05
C PHE A 22 -9.46 0.39 -4.09
N HIS A 23 -10.18 0.16 -2.99
CA HIS A 23 -11.17 -0.90 -2.84
C HIS A 23 -12.24 -0.90 -3.92
N THR A 24 -12.71 0.28 -4.33
CA THR A 24 -13.81 0.46 -5.29
C THR A 24 -13.32 0.93 -6.66
N THR A 25 -12.02 0.77 -6.94
CA THR A 25 -11.51 1.15 -8.26
C THR A 25 -11.75 0.00 -9.24
N PRO A 26 -12.16 0.27 -10.50
CA PRO A 26 -12.57 -0.78 -11.44
C PRO A 26 -11.53 -1.89 -11.63
N GLN A 27 -10.25 -1.53 -11.62
CA GLN A 27 -9.12 -2.45 -11.70
C GLN A 27 -9.11 -3.52 -10.59
N TRP A 28 -9.41 -3.14 -9.34
CA TRP A 28 -9.39 -4.04 -8.19
C TRP A 28 -10.69 -4.81 -8.05
N GLU A 29 -11.82 -4.22 -8.45
CA GLU A 29 -13.10 -4.93 -8.56
C GLU A 29 -13.05 -6.02 -9.63
N TRP A 30 -12.40 -5.77 -10.76
CA TRP A 30 -12.20 -6.78 -11.80
C TRP A 30 -11.22 -7.89 -11.36
N LEU A 31 -10.11 -7.51 -10.71
CA LEU A 31 -9.08 -8.47 -10.29
C LEU A 31 -9.54 -9.36 -9.12
N ILE A 32 -10.32 -8.80 -8.20
CA ILE A 32 -10.83 -9.50 -7.01
C ILE A 32 -12.31 -9.15 -6.87
N PRO A 33 -13.23 -9.86 -7.55
CA PRO A 33 -14.66 -9.53 -7.54
C PRO A 33 -15.31 -9.64 -6.15
N ASP A 34 -14.89 -10.62 -5.35
CA ASP A 34 -15.37 -10.80 -3.98
C ASP A 34 -14.93 -9.62 -3.09
N GLU A 35 -15.91 -8.86 -2.61
CA GLU A 35 -15.70 -7.68 -1.77
C GLU A 35 -14.98 -7.99 -0.45
N ARG A 36 -15.36 -9.08 0.22
CA ARG A 36 -14.77 -9.46 1.51
C ARG A 36 -13.32 -9.90 1.33
N ALA A 37 -13.05 -10.67 0.28
CA ALA A 37 -11.68 -11.04 -0.08
C ALA A 37 -10.85 -9.79 -0.40
N ARG A 38 -11.40 -8.86 -1.20
CA ARG A 38 -10.73 -7.60 -1.57
C ARG A 38 -10.39 -6.74 -0.34
N ALA A 39 -11.30 -6.62 0.62
CA ALA A 39 -11.06 -5.91 1.87
C ALA A 39 -9.90 -6.49 2.70
N GLY A 40 -9.66 -7.80 2.63
CA GLY A 40 -8.51 -8.46 3.26
C GLY A 40 -7.21 -8.34 2.46
N VAL A 41 -7.28 -8.53 1.15
CA VAL A 41 -6.12 -8.62 0.26
C VAL A 41 -5.44 -7.28 0.04
N LEU A 42 -6.20 -6.22 -0.24
CA LEU A 42 -5.65 -4.92 -0.63
C LEU A 42 -4.72 -4.33 0.45
N PRO A 43 -5.10 -4.28 1.75
CA PRO A 43 -4.20 -3.81 2.79
C PRO A 43 -2.91 -4.65 2.88
N ALA A 44 -2.99 -5.96 2.70
CA ALA A 44 -1.82 -6.84 2.72
C ALA A 44 -0.89 -6.58 1.52
N PHE A 45 -1.47 -6.44 0.32
CA PHE A 45 -0.76 -6.09 -0.90
C PHE A 45 -0.01 -4.76 -0.76
N PHE A 46 -0.69 -3.69 -0.34
CA PHE A 46 -0.06 -2.38 -0.18
C PHE A 46 0.98 -2.37 0.94
N ARG A 47 0.78 -3.12 2.03
CA ARG A 47 1.79 -3.27 3.09
C ARG A 47 3.07 -3.89 2.57
N SER A 48 2.96 -4.94 1.75
CA SER A 48 4.11 -5.59 1.12
C SER A 48 4.84 -4.64 0.17
N SER A 49 4.08 -3.97 -0.71
CA SER A 49 4.59 -3.01 -1.70
C SER A 49 5.28 -1.81 -1.04
N PHE A 50 4.67 -1.18 -0.04
CA PHE A 50 5.28 -0.06 0.69
C PHE A 50 6.49 -0.49 1.51
N GLY A 51 6.49 -1.71 2.05
CA GLY A 51 7.68 -2.28 2.69
C GLY A 51 8.87 -2.39 1.73
N HIS A 52 8.62 -2.76 0.48
CA HIS A 52 9.61 -2.83 -0.60
C HIS A 52 10.06 -1.43 -1.06
N VAL A 53 9.10 -0.57 -1.43
CA VAL A 53 9.38 0.79 -1.93
C VAL A 53 10.10 1.64 -0.88
N ARG A 54 9.78 1.51 0.41
CA ARG A 54 10.52 2.23 1.46
C ARG A 54 12.01 1.85 1.52
N ARG A 55 12.36 0.60 1.16
CA ARG A 55 13.75 0.11 1.17
C ARG A 55 14.52 0.45 -0.11
N HIS A 56 13.84 0.39 -1.26
CA HIS A 56 14.49 0.46 -2.57
C HIS A 56 14.05 1.66 -3.44
N GLY A 57 13.18 2.51 -2.90
CA GLY A 57 12.63 3.70 -3.54
C GLY A 57 12.37 4.79 -2.51
N ARG A 58 11.18 5.39 -2.56
CA ARG A 58 10.75 6.46 -1.67
C ARG A 58 9.27 6.29 -1.34
N LEU A 59 8.99 6.33 -0.04
CA LEU A 59 7.66 6.40 0.52
C LEU A 59 7.54 7.74 1.25
N MET A 60 6.53 8.53 0.92
CA MET A 60 6.11 9.71 1.66
C MET A 60 4.73 9.45 2.24
N VAL A 61 4.47 10.00 3.42
CA VAL A 61 3.16 9.96 4.05
C VAL A 61 2.66 11.38 4.27
N ALA A 62 1.37 11.56 4.03
CA ALA A 62 0.65 12.74 4.42
C ALA A 62 0.02 12.49 5.78
N VAL A 63 0.28 13.38 6.73
CA VAL A 63 -0.28 13.30 8.08
C VAL A 63 -1.13 14.52 8.39
N ASP A 64 -2.19 14.33 9.16
CA ASP A 64 -2.98 15.43 9.70
C ASP A 64 -2.30 16.08 10.91
N ASP A 65 -3.00 16.99 11.59
CA ASP A 65 -2.44 17.77 12.69
C ASP A 65 -2.26 16.93 13.98
N ALA A 66 -2.83 15.71 14.01
CA ALA A 66 -2.65 14.73 15.08
C ALA A 66 -1.59 13.65 14.73
N ASP A 67 -0.79 13.88 13.67
CA ASP A 67 0.18 12.93 13.08
C ASP A 67 -0.46 11.61 12.60
N THR A 68 -1.76 11.61 12.29
CA THR A 68 -2.43 10.44 11.70
C THR A 68 -2.19 10.39 10.20
N VAL A 69 -1.77 9.23 9.70
CA VAL A 69 -1.56 9.02 8.26
C VAL A 69 -2.90 9.04 7.52
N VAL A 70 -3.07 10.04 6.66
CA VAL A 70 -4.28 10.25 5.83
C VAL A 70 -4.02 10.02 4.34
N GLY A 71 -2.75 9.87 3.94
CA GLY A 71 -2.35 9.61 2.57
C GLY A 71 -0.91 9.12 2.47
N ALA A 72 -0.54 8.62 1.30
CA ALA A 72 0.84 8.25 1.01
C ALA A 72 1.13 8.39 -0.49
N ILE A 73 2.41 8.52 -0.83
CA ILE A 73 2.91 8.47 -2.20
C ILE A 73 4.13 7.56 -2.18
N ALA A 74 4.17 6.62 -3.11
CA ALA A 74 5.25 5.64 -3.21
C ALA A 74 5.79 5.64 -4.64
N TRP A 75 7.10 5.78 -4.81
CA TRP A 75 7.76 5.69 -6.10
C TRP A 75 9.08 4.95 -6.01
N SER A 76 9.42 4.24 -7.08
CA SER A 76 10.69 3.54 -7.27
C SER A 76 11.35 4.00 -8.56
N ALA A 77 12.67 3.90 -8.63
CA ALA A 77 13.38 4.08 -9.88
C ALA A 77 12.89 3.07 -10.95
N PRO A 78 13.00 3.40 -12.25
CA PRO A 78 12.70 2.46 -13.32
C PRO A 78 13.38 1.11 -13.10
N GLY A 79 12.64 0.01 -13.32
CA GLY A 79 13.12 -1.36 -13.09
C GLY A 79 13.15 -1.84 -11.62
N GLN A 80 13.01 -0.95 -10.63
CA GLN A 80 13.10 -1.29 -9.19
C GLN A 80 11.73 -1.41 -8.49
N TRP A 81 10.64 -1.18 -9.21
CA TRP A 81 9.28 -1.16 -8.65
C TRP A 81 8.69 -2.56 -8.43
N LYS A 82 9.16 -3.58 -9.16
CA LYS A 82 8.61 -4.94 -9.07
C LYS A 82 8.99 -5.58 -7.75
N THR A 83 7.98 -5.98 -6.98
CA THR A 83 8.18 -6.88 -5.85
C THR A 83 8.35 -8.30 -6.41
N PRO A 84 9.29 -9.12 -5.89
CA PRO A 84 9.46 -10.48 -6.41
C PRO A 84 8.16 -11.28 -6.29
N ALA A 85 7.82 -12.02 -7.37
CA ALA A 85 6.48 -12.58 -7.60
C ALA A 85 5.95 -13.47 -6.45
N TRP A 86 6.84 -14.18 -5.75
CA TRP A 86 6.47 -15.03 -4.61
C TRP A 86 5.83 -14.26 -3.44
N ARG A 87 6.13 -12.96 -3.29
CA ARG A 87 5.47 -12.13 -2.26
C ARG A 87 4.03 -11.76 -2.61
N GLY A 88 3.65 -11.83 -3.89
CA GLY A 88 2.26 -11.70 -4.31
C GLY A 88 1.43 -12.93 -3.91
N VAL A 89 2.03 -14.13 -4.00
CA VAL A 89 1.41 -15.40 -3.58
C VAL A 89 1.11 -15.41 -2.08
N LEU A 90 1.98 -14.83 -1.24
CA LEU A 90 1.75 -14.71 0.21
C LEU A 90 0.68 -13.69 0.63
N ALA A 91 0.22 -12.84 -0.30
CA ALA A 91 -0.85 -11.88 -0.07
C ALA A 91 -2.22 -12.39 -0.54
N ALA A 92 -2.26 -13.55 -1.19
CA ALA A 92 -3.51 -14.21 -1.57
C ALA A 92 -4.17 -14.80 -0.31
N PRO A 93 -5.50 -14.72 -0.18
CA PRO A 93 -6.20 -15.40 0.89
C PRO A 93 -6.06 -16.91 0.69
N ALA A 94 -5.99 -17.65 1.80
CA ALA A 94 -6.08 -19.11 1.79
C ALA A 94 -7.50 -19.57 1.43
#